data_AF-A0A1W9N7P5-F1
#
_entry.id   AF-A0A1W9N7P5-F1
#
_cell.length_a   1.000
_cell.length_b   1.000
_cell.length_c   1.000
_cell.angle_alpha   90.00
_cell.angle_beta   90.00
_cell.angle_gamma   90.00
#
_symmetry.space_group_name_H-M   'P 1'
#
loop_
_entity.id
_entity.type
_entity.pdbx_description
1 polymer ?
#
loop_
_entity_poly.entity_id
_entity_poly.type
_entity_poly.pdbx_seq_one_letter_code
_entity_poly.pdbx_strand_id
1 'polypeptide(L)'
;MKDLEVYFNGYKDERLQSFWIQTPRGRYTPDFLILRRNENKKYRRGQTIPIEKAIIIETKGKPYYNEEFRAKEKFVKDEFLKHNKHFRYHCFVDKDGKNDFTKHLDTFKQLLKEF
;
A
#
# COMPACT_ATOMS: atom_id res chain seq x y z
N MET A 1 -11.26 -12.08 -5.66
CA MET A 1 -9.86 -11.95 -5.16
C MET A 1 -8.90 -13.04 -5.65
N LYS A 2 -9.29 -13.99 -6.54
CA LYS A 2 -8.41 -15.10 -6.92
C LYS A 2 -7.10 -14.65 -7.61
N ASP A 3 -7.11 -13.50 -8.28
CA ASP A 3 -6.00 -13.01 -9.12
C ASP A 3 -5.19 -11.86 -8.49
N LEU A 4 -5.47 -11.55 -7.21
CA LEU A 4 -4.75 -10.53 -6.47
C LEU A 4 -3.61 -11.15 -5.65
N GLU A 5 -2.49 -10.45 -5.63
CA GLU A 5 -1.42 -10.63 -4.66
C GLU A 5 -1.57 -9.59 -3.56
N VAL A 6 -1.40 -10.01 -2.30
CA VAL A 6 -1.46 -9.13 -1.13
C VAL A 6 -0.17 -9.31 -0.35
N TYR A 7 0.54 -8.21 -0.16
CA TYR A 7 1.73 -8.10 0.67
C TYR A 7 1.39 -7.17 1.83
N PHE A 8 1.86 -7.50 3.04
CA PHE A 8 1.47 -6.80 4.26
C PHE A 8 2.67 -6.59 5.18
N ASN A 9 3.10 -5.37 5.43
CA ASN A 9 4.15 -5.08 6.40
C ASN A 9 3.56 -4.97 7.83
N GLY A 10 3.69 -6.02 8.64
CA GLY A 10 3.26 -5.99 10.05
C GLY A 10 4.05 -6.88 10.99
N TYR A 11 3.93 -6.56 12.28
CA TYR A 11 4.77 -7.02 13.40
C TYR A 11 4.84 -8.55 13.62
N LYS A 12 3.97 -9.37 13.00
CA LYS A 12 3.87 -10.82 13.28
C LYS A 12 4.08 -11.73 12.07
N ASP A 13 4.50 -11.21 10.92
CA ASP A 13 4.77 -12.03 9.74
C ASP A 13 6.20 -11.84 9.22
N GLU A 14 7.10 -12.75 9.58
CA GLU A 14 8.51 -12.73 9.16
C GLU A 14 8.72 -13.16 7.70
N ARG A 15 7.66 -13.50 6.97
CA ARG A 15 7.73 -13.99 5.57
C ARG A 15 7.80 -12.88 4.54
N LEU A 16 7.88 -11.61 4.98
CA LEU A 16 7.72 -10.47 4.10
C LEU A 16 8.90 -10.26 3.15
N GLN A 17 8.61 -10.41 1.86
CA GLN A 17 9.33 -9.69 0.82
C GLN A 17 9.04 -8.20 1.01
N SER A 18 9.95 -7.52 1.70
CA SER A 18 9.86 -6.13 2.14
C SER A 18 9.66 -5.17 0.96
N PHE A 19 8.42 -4.80 0.67
CA PHE A 19 8.14 -3.65 -0.19
C PHE A 19 8.32 -2.38 0.64
N TRP A 20 9.20 -1.51 0.16
CA TRP A 20 9.43 -0.18 0.70
C TRP A 20 9.77 0.76 -0.45
N ILE A 21 9.51 2.04 -0.26
CA ILE A 21 9.79 3.11 -1.22
C ILE A 21 10.96 3.93 -0.65
N GLN A 22 12.03 4.08 -1.43
CA GLN A 22 13.10 5.02 -1.08
C GLN A 22 12.57 6.44 -1.25
N THR A 23 12.61 7.23 -0.19
CA THR A 23 12.32 8.66 -0.23
C THR A 23 13.58 9.46 0.13
N PRO A 24 13.64 10.76 -0.17
CA PRO A 24 14.72 11.63 0.30
C PRO A 24 14.84 11.68 1.84
N ARG A 25 13.78 11.33 2.58
CA ARG A 25 13.73 11.34 4.05
C ARG A 25 13.76 9.93 4.65
N GLY A 26 14.34 8.97 3.93
CA GLY A 26 14.48 7.58 4.36
C GLY A 26 13.49 6.63 3.69
N ARG A 27 13.27 5.46 4.29
CA ARG A 27 12.36 4.44 3.74
C ARG A 27 10.91 4.70 4.16
N TYR A 28 9.99 4.58 3.21
CA TYR A 28 8.56 4.53 3.46
C TYR A 28 8.09 3.09 3.29
N THR A 29 7.53 2.53 4.36
CA THR A 29 7.12 1.11 4.43
C THR A 29 5.61 1.09 4.62
N PRO A 30 4.82 0.94 3.54
CA PRO A 30 3.36 0.94 3.66
C PRO A 30 2.86 -0.33 4.32
N ASP A 31 1.68 -0.26 4.94
CA ASP A 31 1.08 -1.42 5.59
C ASP A 31 0.70 -2.50 4.59
N PHE A 32 0.08 -2.16 3.45
CA PHE A 32 -0.26 -3.16 2.42
C PHE A 32 0.13 -2.71 1.02
N LEU A 33 0.50 -3.69 0.20
CA LEU A 33 0.56 -3.59 -1.25
C LEU A 33 -0.34 -4.68 -1.83
N ILE A 34 -1.35 -4.27 -2.58
CA ILE A 34 -2.26 -5.18 -3.28
C ILE A 34 -2.03 -4.97 -4.77
N LEU A 35 -1.75 -6.03 -5.51
CA LEU A 35 -1.45 -5.90 -6.94
C LEU A 35 -2.06 -7.03 -7.76
N ARG A 36 -2.28 -6.72 -9.04
CA ARG A 36 -2.59 -7.68 -10.10
C ARG A 36 -1.47 -7.62 -11.13
N ARG A 37 -1.00 -8.77 -11.58
CA ARG A 37 -0.03 -8.85 -12.68
C ARG A 37 -0.75 -9.15 -13.98
N ASN A 38 -0.06 -8.86 -15.09
CA ASN A 38 -0.59 -9.15 -16.42
C ASN A 38 -1.01 -10.62 -16.55
N GLU A 39 -2.02 -10.86 -17.39
CA GLU A 39 -2.56 -12.20 -17.68
C GLU A 39 -3.14 -12.92 -16.46
N ASN A 40 -3.49 -12.18 -15.39
CA ASN A 40 -3.99 -12.72 -14.13
C ASN A 40 -3.03 -13.76 -13.50
N LYS A 41 -1.74 -13.69 -13.84
CA LYS A 41 -0.73 -14.58 -13.28
C LYS A 41 -0.28 -14.07 -11.91
N LYS A 42 0.16 -15.00 -11.06
CA LYS A 42 0.84 -14.68 -9.81
C LYS A 42 2.33 -14.84 -9.96
N TYR A 43 3.08 -14.13 -9.13
CA TYR A 43 4.52 -14.27 -9.01
C TYR A 43 4.92 -15.74 -8.83
N ARG A 44 5.91 -16.16 -9.60
CA ARG A 44 6.57 -17.45 -9.46
C ARG A 44 8.07 -17.20 -9.48
N ARG A 45 8.82 -17.92 -8.62
CA ARG A 45 10.28 -17.80 -8.55
C ARG A 45 10.88 -18.00 -9.94
N GLY A 46 11.76 -17.09 -10.35
CA GLY A 46 12.42 -17.13 -11.66
C GLY A 46 11.57 -16.55 -12.82
N GLN A 47 10.38 -16.00 -12.55
CA GLN A 47 9.56 -15.33 -13.56
C GLN A 47 9.47 -13.83 -13.27
N THR A 48 9.67 -13.03 -14.32
CA THR A 48 9.35 -11.60 -14.33
C THR A 48 8.01 -11.43 -15.02
N ILE A 49 6.98 -11.12 -14.23
CA ILE A 49 5.62 -10.86 -14.73
C ILE A 49 5.30 -9.40 -14.41
N PRO A 50 5.07 -8.54 -15.41
CA PRO A 50 4.79 -7.13 -15.20
C PRO A 50 3.55 -6.91 -14.33
N ILE A 51 3.60 -5.88 -13.48
CA ILE A 51 2.45 -5.43 -12.70
C ILE A 51 1.50 -4.72 -13.66
N GLU A 52 0.24 -5.15 -13.68
CA GLU A 52 -0.81 -4.48 -14.44
C GLU A 52 -1.30 -3.24 -13.68
N LYS A 53 -1.60 -3.44 -12.40
CA LYS A 53 -2.07 -2.40 -11.48
C LYS A 53 -1.74 -2.77 -10.04
N ALA A 54 -1.49 -1.76 -9.23
CA ALA A 54 -1.18 -1.91 -7.82
C ALA A 54 -1.86 -0.82 -7.00
N ILE A 55 -2.19 -1.14 -5.75
CA ILE A 55 -2.65 -0.17 -4.78
C ILE A 55 -1.87 -0.33 -3.47
N ILE A 56 -1.30 0.78 -3.04
CA ILE A 56 -0.61 0.92 -1.76
C ILE A 56 -1.65 1.41 -0.75
N ILE A 57 -1.76 0.71 0.37
CA ILE A 57 -2.62 1.08 1.48
C ILE A 57 -1.77 1.35 2.70
N GLU A 58 -1.98 2.52 3.31
CA GLU A 58 -1.48 2.87 4.64
C GLU A 58 -2.66 3.01 5.60
N THR A 59 -2.43 2.64 6.85
CA THR A 59 -3.34 2.81 7.97
C THR A 59 -2.65 3.62 9.06
N LYS A 60 -3.26 4.72 9.52
CA LYS A 60 -2.66 5.58 10.55
C LYS A 60 -3.65 6.06 11.59
N GLY A 61 -3.31 5.90 12.86
CA GLY A 61 -3.98 6.63 13.93
C GLY A 61 -3.64 8.13 13.84
N LYS A 62 -4.62 9.00 14.07
CA LYS A 62 -4.45 10.47 14.05
C LYS A 62 -3.23 10.99 14.82
N PRO A 63 -2.88 10.49 16.03
CA PRO A 63 -1.68 10.94 16.75
C PRO A 63 -0.38 10.67 16.00
N TYR A 64 -0.33 9.63 15.16
CA TYR A 64 0.86 9.22 14.40
C TYR A 64 0.90 9.79 12.98
N TYR A 65 -0.16 10.50 12.55
CA TYR A 65 -0.20 11.21 11.28
C TYR A 65 0.53 12.57 11.40
N ASN A 66 1.80 12.52 11.77
CA ASN A 66 2.65 13.68 12.08
C ASN A 66 3.33 14.28 10.83
N GLU A 67 4.13 15.32 10.99
CA GLU A 67 4.83 16.00 9.88
C GLU A 67 5.81 15.09 9.13
N GLU A 68 6.52 14.22 9.86
CA GLU A 68 7.45 13.28 9.26
C GLU A 68 6.72 12.30 8.33
N PHE A 69 5.63 11.72 8.81
CA PHE A 69 4.76 10.86 8.02
C PHE A 69 4.20 11.60 6.80
N ARG A 70 3.63 12.80 7.01
CA ARG A 70 3.05 13.61 5.92
C ARG A 70 4.07 13.96 4.85
N ALA A 71 5.32 14.22 5.21
CA ALA A 71 6.38 14.49 4.25
C ALA A 71 6.71 13.27 3.37
N LYS A 72 6.78 12.08 3.97
CA LYS A 72 7.01 10.83 3.23
C LYS A 72 5.79 10.48 2.36
N GLU A 73 4.58 10.64 2.88
CA GLU A 73 3.35 10.44 2.11
C GLU A 73 3.25 11.41 0.93
N LYS A 74 3.62 12.69 1.12
CA LYS A 74 3.65 13.68 0.04
C LYS A 74 4.58 13.23 -1.09
N PHE A 75 5.76 12.71 -0.77
CA PHE A 75 6.67 12.17 -1.79
C PHE A 75 6.03 11.00 -2.55
N VAL A 76 5.33 10.09 -1.85
CA VAL A 76 4.62 8.99 -2.52
C VAL A 76 3.58 9.54 -3.50
N LYS A 77 2.73 10.47 -3.04
CA LYS A 77 1.64 11.03 -3.84
C LYS A 77 2.13 11.84 -5.05
N ASP A 78 3.15 12.66 -4.86
CA ASP A 78 3.51 13.69 -5.84
C ASP A 78 4.64 13.23 -6.77
N GLU A 79 5.58 12.42 -6.28
CA GLU A 79 6.75 12.00 -7.05
C GLU A 79 6.68 10.53 -7.45
N PHE A 80 6.47 9.61 -6.49
CA PHE A 80 6.46 8.18 -6.79
C PHE A 80 5.37 7.81 -7.78
N LEU A 81 4.12 8.24 -7.56
CA LEU A 81 3.00 7.91 -8.46
C LEU A 81 3.13 8.54 -9.85
N LYS A 82 3.78 9.71 -9.96
CA LYS A 82 4.06 10.37 -11.26
C LYS A 82 4.88 9.47 -12.19
N HIS A 83 5.85 8.75 -11.63
CA HIS A 83 6.71 7.82 -12.37
C HIS A 83 6.12 6.39 -12.46
N ASN A 84 5.17 6.04 -11.59
CA ASN A 84 4.59 4.70 -11.49
C ASN A 84 3.07 4.73 -11.68
N LYS A 85 2.60 5.10 -12.88
CA LYS A 85 1.18 5.40 -13.17
C LYS A 85 0.19 4.25 -12.95
N HIS A 86 0.66 3.01 -12.89
CA HIS A 86 -0.14 1.82 -12.61
C HIS A 86 -0.32 1.57 -11.10
N PHE A 87 0.36 2.36 -10.25
CA PHE A 87 0.14 2.38 -8.81
C PHE A 87 -0.91 3.41 -8.45
N ARG A 88 -1.69 3.09 -7.41
CA ARG A 88 -2.55 4.00 -6.66
C ARG A 88 -2.12 3.98 -5.20
N TYR A 89 -2.51 5.01 -4.45
CA TYR A 89 -2.21 5.12 -3.03
C TYR A 89 -3.46 5.55 -2.27
N HIS A 90 -3.70 4.96 -1.10
CA HIS A 90 -4.73 5.39 -0.17
C HIS A 90 -4.24 5.28 1.28
N CYS A 91 -4.55 6.30 2.09
CA CYS A 91 -4.24 6.31 3.53
C CYS A 91 -5.55 6.40 4.32
N PHE A 92 -5.81 5.37 5.13
CA PHE A 92 -6.92 5.36 6.07
C PHE A 92 -6.46 5.96 7.39
N VAL A 93 -6.95 7.15 7.71
CA VAL A 93 -6.65 7.82 8.98
C VAL A 93 -7.77 7.58 9.99
N ASP A 94 -7.46 6.83 11.05
CA ASP A 94 -8.33 6.69 12.21
C ASP A 94 -8.31 8.00 13.03
N LYS A 95 -9.35 8.80 12.85
CA LYS A 95 -9.56 10.08 13.54
C LYS A 95 -9.60 9.98 15.07
N ASP A 96 -10.01 8.83 15.60
CA ASP A 96 -10.17 8.60 17.04
C ASP A 96 -8.85 8.14 17.68
N GLY A 97 -7.84 7.81 16.85
CA GLY A 97 -6.52 7.37 17.30
C GLY A 97 -6.51 6.01 17.99
N LYS A 98 -7.61 5.25 17.92
CA LYS A 98 -7.77 3.92 18.53
C LYS A 98 -7.14 2.81 17.69
N ASN A 99 -6.64 3.14 16.50
CA ASN A 99 -6.23 2.23 15.45
C ASN A 99 -7.33 1.21 15.09
N ASP A 100 -8.59 1.65 15.15
CA ASP A 100 -9.73 0.85 14.72
C ASP A 100 -9.99 1.08 13.23
N PHE A 101 -9.48 0.16 12.42
CA PHE A 101 -9.65 0.21 10.96
C PHE A 101 -10.89 -0.54 10.46
N THR A 102 -11.69 -1.13 11.37
CA THR A 102 -12.94 -1.81 10.97
C THR A 102 -13.94 -0.84 10.35
N LYS A 103 -13.95 0.41 10.82
CA LYS A 103 -14.77 1.49 10.27
C LYS A 103 -14.43 1.89 8.83
N HIS A 104 -13.26 1.49 8.34
CA HIS A 104 -12.81 1.77 6.97
C HIS A 104 -13.05 0.59 6.02
N LEU A 105 -13.60 -0.53 6.51
CA LEU A 105 -13.76 -1.75 5.71
C LEU A 105 -14.66 -1.56 4.50
N ASP A 106 -15.74 -0.78 4.60
CA ASP A 106 -16.64 -0.59 3.46
C ASP A 106 -16.02 0.31 2.39
N THR A 107 -15.30 1.36 2.79
CA THR A 107 -14.48 2.16 1.86
C THR A 107 -13.39 1.31 1.20
N PHE A 108 -12.73 0.45 1.96
CA PHE A 108 -11.71 -0.46 1.43
C PHE A 108 -12.31 -1.47 0.42
N LYS A 109 -13.46 -2.07 0.74
CA LYS A 109 -14.18 -2.94 -0.20
C LYS A 109 -14.57 -2.22 -1.48
N GLN A 110 -15.02 -0.97 -1.39
CA GLN A 110 -15.39 -0.18 -2.57
C GLN A 110 -14.17 0.11 -3.44
N LEU A 111 -13.08 0.54 -2.81
CA LEU A 111 -11.80 0.79 -3.48
C LEU A 111 -11.26 -0.48 -4.17
N LEU A 112 -11.46 -1.67 -3.59
CA LEU A 112 -11.11 -2.95 -4.23
C LEU A 112 -12.03 -3.36 -5.39
N LYS A 113 -13.28 -2.88 -5.44
CA LYS A 113 -14.19 -3.13 -6.58
C LYS A 113 -13.83 -2.26 -7.78
N GLU A 114 -13.42 -1.02 -7.51
CA GLU A 114 -12.93 -0.05 -8.50
C GLU A 114 -11.46 -0.29 -8.90
N PHE A 115 -10.83 -1.24 -8.21
CA PHE A 115 -9.46 -1.66 -8.46
C PHE A 115 -9.37 -2.44 -9.76
#